data_AF-A0A259H0F2-F1
#
_entry.id   AF-A0A259H0F2-F1
#
_cell.length_a   1.000
_cell.length_b   1.000
_cell.length_c   1.000
_cell.angle_alpha   90.00
_cell.angle_beta   90.00
_cell.angle_gamma   90.00
#
_symmetry.space_group_name_H-M   'P 1'
#
loop_
_entity.id
_entity.type
_entity.pdbx_description
1 polymer ?
#
loop_
_entity_poly.entity_id
_entity_poly.type
_entity_poly.pdbx_seq_one_letter_code
_entity_poly.pdbx_strand_id
1 'polypeptide(L)'
;DGGNIDIVGDADLRANGSGGNGGTDGVTGAGGTGLGGNALLTVGTPTLLGNGGRIAVAGSVSASSGAIGGAGFIAGNATGGLTAIVARQGTLDLAQVIATVNATGGEGINGGAGGMGKGGAIEIFAHNAIEGGALLTADSLLAQATALGGGGGNIFDPNAVGAVGGIAEGGEVSVFGSAGNGQIDIEALNLSANATGGTGGTAVFDVGGTGGLATGGSVQLGLASGIDTGAVNSGSARFGTVTATASANGGEGGSAEIVGGTGGMAVGGGVTLLARGGLVTIDNPSTFEANATGGTGGFTNMQGDGGSAVISNVAGEEFISGVKLLVTNRFNQVGQRGSLNAAGLSFTAAATGGSGTVNGTTSMAQSAIRVQIAN
;
A
#
# COMPACT_ATOMS: atom_id res chain seq x y z
N ASP A 1 -22.72 -22.76 -15.86
CA ASP A 1 -23.88 -22.16 -15.17
C ASP A 1 -23.47 -20.86 -14.51
N GLY A 2 -23.74 -19.73 -15.17
CA GLY A 2 -23.56 -18.40 -14.58
C GLY A 2 -24.67 -18.13 -13.57
N GLY A 3 -24.33 -18.10 -12.27
CA GLY A 3 -25.25 -17.77 -11.19
C GLY A 3 -25.34 -16.26 -10.96
N ASN A 4 -26.49 -15.82 -10.42
CA ASN A 4 -26.71 -14.43 -10.02
C ASN A 4 -26.83 -14.35 -8.49
N ILE A 5 -26.11 -13.41 -7.89
CA ILE A 5 -26.22 -13.06 -6.47
C ILE A 5 -26.58 -11.58 -6.40
N ASP A 6 -27.71 -11.27 -5.78
CA ASP A 6 -28.13 -9.89 -5.49
C ASP A 6 -28.16 -9.69 -3.97
N ILE A 7 -27.35 -8.77 -3.46
CA ILE A 7 -27.28 -8.38 -2.06
C ILE A 7 -27.87 -6.98 -1.92
N VAL A 8 -29.02 -6.86 -1.26
CA VAL A 8 -29.71 -5.58 -1.06
C VAL A 8 -29.00 -4.69 -0.03
N GLY A 9 -28.31 -5.31 0.94
CA GLY A 9 -27.55 -4.61 1.99
C GLY A 9 -26.04 -4.63 1.73
N ASP A 10 -25.28 -4.61 2.83
CA ASP A 10 -23.81 -4.65 2.79
C ASP A 10 -23.27 -6.09 2.68
N ALA A 11 -22.06 -6.21 2.15
CA ALA A 11 -21.27 -7.45 2.17
C ALA A 11 -19.97 -7.21 2.95
N ASP A 12 -19.73 -8.04 3.97
CA ASP A 12 -18.56 -7.93 4.86
C ASP A 12 -17.69 -9.20 4.77
N LEU A 13 -16.41 -8.99 4.42
CA LEU A 13 -15.41 -10.03 4.20
C LEU A 13 -14.21 -9.74 5.11
N ARG A 14 -14.04 -10.53 6.18
CA ARG A 14 -12.99 -10.29 7.18
C ARG A 14 -12.09 -11.50 7.38
N ALA A 15 -10.79 -11.27 7.25
CA ALA A 15 -9.74 -12.25 7.48
C ALA A 15 -8.56 -11.60 8.25
N ASN A 16 -8.86 -10.96 9.38
CA ASN A 16 -7.86 -10.24 10.18
C ASN A 16 -7.09 -11.20 11.11
N GLY A 17 -5.80 -10.91 11.33
CA GLY A 17 -4.94 -11.66 12.24
C GLY A 17 -4.43 -10.81 13.42
N SER A 18 -4.20 -11.45 14.56
CA SER A 18 -3.56 -10.80 15.71
C SER A 18 -2.59 -11.74 16.41
N GLY A 19 -1.44 -11.21 16.81
CA GLY A 19 -0.49 -11.87 17.68
C GLY A 19 -0.82 -11.62 19.15
N GLY A 20 -0.63 -12.64 20.00
CA GLY A 20 -0.80 -12.50 21.45
C GLY A 20 0.37 -11.73 22.08
N ASN A 21 0.12 -11.02 23.18
CA ASN A 21 1.20 -10.33 23.89
C ASN A 21 2.14 -11.31 24.59
N GLY A 22 3.43 -10.99 24.59
CA GLY A 22 4.44 -11.66 25.40
C GLY A 22 4.33 -11.27 26.88
N GLY A 23 4.93 -12.08 27.75
CA GLY A 23 5.00 -11.79 29.18
C GLY A 23 5.78 -10.50 29.45
N THR A 24 5.27 -9.68 30.38
CA THR A 24 5.84 -8.37 30.74
C THR A 24 7.01 -8.45 31.73
N ASP A 25 7.17 -9.60 32.37
CA ASP A 25 7.94 -9.73 33.61
C ASP A 25 9.36 -10.25 33.39
N GLY A 26 9.82 -10.32 32.14
CA GLY A 26 11.19 -10.74 31.81
C GLY A 26 11.64 -10.34 30.41
N VAL A 27 12.95 -10.21 30.23
CA VAL A 27 13.66 -9.86 28.97
C VAL A 27 13.52 -10.90 27.84
N THR A 28 12.68 -11.92 28.03
CA THR A 28 12.43 -12.99 27.05
C THR A 28 10.97 -13.04 26.58
N GLY A 29 10.11 -12.13 27.03
CA GLY A 29 8.72 -12.08 26.61
C GLY A 29 8.62 -11.70 25.13
N ALA A 30 8.36 -12.67 24.26
CA ALA A 30 8.15 -12.42 22.84
C ALA A 30 6.66 -12.20 22.54
N GLY A 31 6.35 -11.10 21.86
CA GLY A 31 5.05 -10.87 21.26
C GLY A 31 4.82 -11.81 20.08
N GLY A 32 3.61 -12.31 19.94
CA GLY A 32 3.18 -13.15 18.84
C GLY A 32 3.09 -12.37 17.54
N THR A 33 3.27 -13.07 16.41
CA THR A 33 3.09 -12.50 15.08
C THR A 33 1.61 -12.42 14.69
N GLY A 34 1.22 -11.31 14.06
CA GLY A 34 -0.09 -11.15 13.41
C GLY A 34 0.00 -11.41 11.91
N LEU A 35 -0.87 -12.27 11.37
CA LEU A 35 -0.93 -12.56 9.93
C LEU A 35 -2.35 -12.43 9.41
N GLY A 36 -2.57 -11.52 8.46
CA GLY A 36 -3.83 -11.40 7.74
C GLY A 36 -4.05 -12.58 6.79
N GLY A 37 -5.31 -13.01 6.66
CA GLY A 37 -5.74 -14.05 5.72
C GLY A 37 -6.21 -13.47 4.38
N ASN A 38 -7.14 -14.17 3.73
CA ASN A 38 -7.66 -13.77 2.41
C ASN A 38 -9.14 -13.38 2.50
N ALA A 39 -9.47 -12.14 2.13
CA ALA A 39 -10.84 -11.66 1.95
C ALA A 39 -11.14 -11.53 0.44
N LEU A 40 -11.98 -12.41 -0.10
CA LEU A 40 -12.15 -12.57 -1.55
C LEU A 40 -13.62 -12.40 -1.95
N LEU A 41 -13.89 -11.49 -2.88
CA LEU A 41 -15.15 -11.40 -3.63
C LEU A 41 -14.85 -11.68 -5.09
N THR A 42 -15.27 -12.84 -5.59
CA THR A 42 -14.96 -13.24 -6.97
C THR A 42 -16.20 -13.70 -7.70
N VAL A 43 -16.28 -13.35 -8.99
CA VAL A 43 -17.34 -13.84 -9.88
C VAL A 43 -16.73 -14.48 -11.13
N GLY A 44 -17.35 -15.59 -11.53
CA GLY A 44 -16.98 -16.41 -12.68
C GLY A 44 -15.76 -17.31 -12.44
N THR A 45 -15.44 -18.15 -13.41
CA THR A 45 -14.36 -19.16 -13.31
C THR A 45 -13.55 -19.23 -14.60
N PRO A 46 -12.23 -19.43 -14.53
CA PRO A 46 -11.34 -19.31 -15.68
C PRO A 46 -11.47 -20.42 -16.75
N THR A 47 -12.22 -21.51 -16.53
CA THR A 47 -12.12 -22.72 -17.38
C THR A 47 -13.43 -23.22 -17.98
N LEU A 48 -14.56 -22.53 -17.77
CA LEU A 48 -15.86 -22.99 -18.27
C LEU A 48 -16.50 -21.93 -19.18
N LEU A 49 -16.67 -22.27 -20.46
CA LEU A 49 -17.42 -21.45 -21.41
C LEU A 49 -18.84 -21.18 -20.88
N GLY A 50 -19.26 -19.90 -20.91
CA GLY A 50 -20.61 -19.49 -20.51
C GLY A 50 -20.81 -19.22 -19.02
N ASN A 51 -19.74 -19.03 -18.24
CA ASN A 51 -19.83 -18.78 -16.80
C ASN A 51 -19.95 -17.28 -16.41
N GLY A 52 -20.76 -16.54 -17.17
CA GLY A 52 -21.05 -15.10 -17.04
C GLY A 52 -21.87 -14.73 -15.80
N GLY A 53 -21.46 -15.21 -14.63
CA GLY A 53 -22.15 -14.92 -13.37
C GLY A 53 -22.16 -13.43 -13.06
N ARG A 54 -23.13 -13.02 -12.24
CA ARG A 54 -23.25 -11.65 -11.75
C ARG A 54 -23.29 -11.65 -10.22
N ILE A 55 -22.53 -10.76 -9.61
CA ILE A 55 -22.73 -10.38 -8.21
C ILE A 55 -23.03 -8.89 -8.19
N ALA A 56 -24.16 -8.53 -7.60
CA ALA A 56 -24.51 -7.15 -7.35
C ALA A 56 -24.69 -6.89 -5.86
N VAL A 57 -24.11 -5.80 -5.38
CA VAL A 57 -24.22 -5.36 -3.99
C VAL A 57 -24.69 -3.92 -4.01
N ALA A 58 -25.94 -3.70 -3.59
CA ALA A 58 -26.54 -2.37 -3.57
C ALA A 58 -26.02 -1.52 -2.39
N GLY A 59 -25.59 -2.16 -1.31
CA GLY A 59 -24.87 -1.52 -0.21
C GLY A 59 -23.34 -1.49 -0.42
N SER A 60 -22.62 -1.35 0.68
CA SER A 60 -21.16 -1.34 0.69
C SER A 60 -20.56 -2.75 0.70
N VAL A 61 -19.45 -2.95 -0.01
CA VAL A 61 -18.56 -4.11 0.13
C VAL A 61 -17.39 -3.71 1.01
N SER A 62 -17.33 -4.23 2.24
CA SER A 62 -16.19 -4.07 3.13
C SER A 62 -15.36 -5.34 3.12
N ALA A 63 -14.10 -5.24 2.68
CA ALA A 63 -13.16 -6.35 2.66
C ALA A 63 -11.89 -5.98 3.44
N SER A 64 -11.53 -6.82 4.42
CA SER A 64 -10.39 -6.57 5.30
C SER A 64 -9.56 -7.82 5.57
N SER A 65 -8.23 -7.69 5.47
CA SER A 65 -7.27 -8.70 5.93
C SER A 65 -6.05 -8.08 6.61
N GLY A 66 -6.31 -7.22 7.60
CA GLY A 66 -5.27 -6.58 8.39
C GLY A 66 -4.59 -7.52 9.39
N ALA A 67 -3.51 -7.03 9.99
CA ALA A 67 -2.74 -7.76 11.00
C ALA A 67 -2.21 -6.86 12.12
N ILE A 68 -2.16 -7.38 13.34
CA ILE A 68 -1.56 -6.69 14.50
C ILE A 68 -0.57 -7.63 15.19
N GLY A 69 0.65 -7.15 15.43
CA GLY A 69 1.68 -7.86 16.20
C GLY A 69 1.43 -7.69 17.70
N GLY A 70 1.72 -8.73 18.48
CA GLY A 70 1.62 -8.67 19.94
C GLY A 70 2.73 -7.83 20.55
N ALA A 71 2.45 -7.12 21.64
CA ALA A 71 3.48 -6.43 22.41
C ALA A 71 4.43 -7.43 23.08
N GLY A 72 5.68 -7.05 23.32
CA GLY A 72 6.68 -7.90 23.97
C GLY A 72 8.03 -7.22 24.11
N PHE A 73 8.92 -7.76 24.94
CA PHE A 73 10.30 -7.28 24.98
C PHE A 73 10.95 -7.50 23.61
N ILE A 74 10.65 -8.63 22.99
CA ILE A 74 10.77 -8.80 21.54
C ILE A 74 9.35 -8.65 20.99
N ALA A 75 9.01 -7.48 20.49
CA ALA A 75 7.68 -7.26 19.95
C ALA A 75 7.39 -8.13 18.71
N GLY A 76 6.13 -8.50 18.56
CA GLY A 76 5.67 -9.32 17.44
C GLY A 76 5.55 -8.51 16.15
N ASN A 77 5.83 -9.14 15.02
CA ASN A 77 5.62 -8.53 13.71
C ASN A 77 4.18 -8.69 13.22
N ALA A 78 3.74 -7.82 12.32
CA ALA A 78 2.47 -7.93 11.60
C ALA A 78 2.66 -7.94 10.09
N THR A 79 1.92 -8.81 9.41
CA THR A 79 1.86 -8.82 7.94
C THR A 79 0.41 -8.91 7.49
N GLY A 80 -0.06 -7.90 6.75
CA GLY A 80 -1.38 -7.89 6.13
C GLY A 80 -1.52 -9.02 5.10
N GLY A 81 -2.74 -9.46 4.89
CA GLY A 81 -3.06 -10.55 3.96
C GLY A 81 -3.43 -10.04 2.56
N LEU A 82 -4.31 -10.78 1.88
CA LEU A 82 -4.85 -10.41 0.58
C LEU A 82 -6.31 -10.00 0.69
N THR A 83 -6.67 -8.88 0.07
CA THR A 83 -8.05 -8.54 -0.24
C THR A 83 -8.21 -8.48 -1.75
N ALA A 84 -9.11 -9.27 -2.33
CA ALA A 84 -9.29 -9.31 -3.78
C ALA A 84 -10.77 -9.22 -4.17
N ILE A 85 -11.08 -8.30 -5.09
CA ILE A 85 -12.40 -8.12 -5.69
C ILE A 85 -12.24 -8.27 -7.19
N VAL A 86 -12.68 -9.42 -7.70
CA VAL A 86 -12.22 -9.91 -9.00
C VAL A 86 -13.38 -10.40 -9.86
N ALA A 87 -13.55 -9.78 -11.02
CA ALA A 87 -14.40 -10.29 -12.09
C ALA A 87 -13.54 -11.11 -13.08
N ARG A 88 -13.88 -12.39 -13.26
CA ARG A 88 -13.29 -13.30 -14.26
C ARG A 88 -14.42 -13.88 -15.08
N GLN A 89 -14.65 -13.39 -16.31
CA GLN A 89 -15.79 -13.82 -17.13
C GLN A 89 -17.13 -13.61 -16.40
N GLY A 90 -17.39 -12.39 -15.94
CA GLY A 90 -18.60 -12.10 -15.16
C GLY A 90 -18.70 -10.62 -14.84
N THR A 91 -19.76 -10.26 -14.13
CA THR A 91 -20.05 -8.88 -13.76
C THR A 91 -20.07 -8.70 -12.25
N LEU A 92 -19.26 -7.78 -11.75
CA LEU A 92 -19.39 -7.21 -10.42
C LEU A 92 -20.02 -5.83 -10.54
N ASP A 93 -21.13 -5.61 -9.85
CA ASP A 93 -21.90 -4.37 -9.85
C ASP A 93 -22.06 -3.88 -8.40
N LEU A 94 -21.18 -2.98 -7.97
CA LEU A 94 -20.96 -2.68 -6.55
C LEU A 94 -21.22 -1.19 -6.30
N ALA A 95 -22.10 -0.81 -5.38
CA ALA A 95 -22.28 0.62 -5.10
C ALA A 95 -20.99 1.25 -4.51
N GLN A 96 -20.45 0.63 -3.47
CA GLN A 96 -19.23 1.12 -2.81
C GLN A 96 -18.30 -0.04 -2.43
N VAL A 97 -17.00 0.18 -2.56
CA VAL A 97 -15.96 -0.77 -2.15
C VAL A 97 -15.02 -0.13 -1.14
N ILE A 98 -14.81 -0.81 -0.01
CA ILE A 98 -13.84 -0.46 1.02
C ILE A 98 -12.93 -1.68 1.23
N ALA A 99 -11.71 -1.61 0.71
CA ALA A 99 -10.70 -2.67 0.82
C ALA A 99 -9.55 -2.22 1.74
N THR A 100 -9.24 -3.01 2.77
CA THR A 100 -8.22 -2.63 3.78
C THR A 100 -7.30 -3.81 4.15
N VAL A 101 -5.99 -3.60 4.07
CA VAL A 101 -4.97 -4.61 4.42
C VAL A 101 -3.88 -3.99 5.29
N ASN A 102 -4.31 -3.33 6.36
CA ASN A 102 -3.42 -2.60 7.25
C ASN A 102 -2.64 -3.53 8.18
N ALA A 103 -1.39 -3.18 8.49
CA ALA A 103 -0.57 -3.94 9.42
C ALA A 103 0.12 -3.05 10.45
N THR A 104 0.09 -3.46 11.71
CA THR A 104 0.72 -2.74 12.81
C THR A 104 1.64 -3.66 13.61
N GLY A 105 2.93 -3.39 13.63
CA GLY A 105 3.88 -4.10 14.48
C GLY A 105 3.55 -3.92 15.96
N GLY A 106 3.93 -4.91 16.78
CA GLY A 106 3.69 -4.86 18.22
C GLY A 106 4.58 -3.83 18.92
N GLU A 107 4.14 -3.36 20.07
CA GLU A 107 4.92 -2.44 20.90
C GLU A 107 6.03 -3.17 21.65
N GLY A 108 7.22 -2.58 21.65
CA GLY A 108 8.32 -2.98 22.52
C GLY A 108 8.04 -2.60 23.98
N ILE A 109 8.40 -3.47 24.93
CA ILE A 109 8.28 -3.17 26.37
C ILE A 109 9.62 -3.24 27.08
N ASN A 110 9.82 -2.42 28.12
CA ASN A 110 10.98 -2.44 29.01
C ASN A 110 12.34 -2.38 28.28
N GLY A 111 12.51 -1.46 27.34
CA GLY A 111 13.71 -1.36 26.50
C GLY A 111 13.74 -2.34 25.32
N GLY A 112 12.68 -3.11 25.12
CA GLY A 112 12.47 -3.97 23.97
C GLY A 112 12.23 -3.21 22.67
N ALA A 113 12.72 -3.71 21.54
CA ALA A 113 12.49 -3.08 20.24
C ALA A 113 11.04 -3.24 19.76
N GLY A 114 10.57 -2.25 19.00
CA GLY A 114 9.26 -2.30 18.34
C GLY A 114 9.20 -3.31 17.20
N GLY A 115 8.02 -3.88 16.98
CA GLY A 115 7.76 -4.89 15.97
C GLY A 115 7.61 -4.29 14.57
N MET A 116 7.89 -5.09 13.54
CA MET A 116 7.69 -4.67 12.15
C MET A 116 6.21 -4.71 11.76
N GLY A 117 5.74 -3.70 11.02
CA GLY A 117 4.46 -3.74 10.31
C GLY A 117 4.67 -3.81 8.80
N LYS A 118 4.02 -4.76 8.12
CA LYS A 118 4.06 -4.90 6.66
C LYS A 118 2.66 -4.96 6.07
N GLY A 119 2.28 -3.96 5.27
CA GLY A 119 0.98 -3.91 4.61
C GLY A 119 0.76 -5.11 3.69
N GLY A 120 -0.50 -5.49 3.49
CA GLY A 120 -0.87 -6.59 2.60
C GLY A 120 -1.07 -6.15 1.15
N ALA A 121 -1.77 -6.97 0.37
CA ALA A 121 -2.11 -6.68 -1.02
C ALA A 121 -3.62 -6.48 -1.21
N ILE A 122 -3.99 -5.47 -2.01
CA ILE A 122 -5.34 -5.24 -2.51
C ILE A 122 -5.35 -5.40 -4.03
N GLU A 123 -6.20 -6.28 -4.53
CA GLU A 123 -6.37 -6.57 -5.95
C GLU A 123 -7.81 -6.32 -6.38
N ILE A 124 -8.04 -5.28 -7.19
CA ILE A 124 -9.33 -4.99 -7.81
C ILE A 124 -9.17 -5.19 -9.32
N PHE A 125 -9.72 -6.28 -9.85
CA PHE A 125 -9.42 -6.69 -11.23
C PHE A 125 -10.66 -7.11 -12.01
N ALA A 126 -10.77 -6.60 -13.24
CA ALA A 126 -11.58 -7.20 -14.30
C ALA A 126 -10.64 -7.93 -15.27
N HIS A 127 -10.51 -9.25 -15.11
CA HIS A 127 -9.64 -10.07 -15.95
C HIS A 127 -10.28 -10.34 -17.30
N ASN A 128 -9.47 -10.25 -18.34
CA ASN A 128 -9.88 -10.75 -19.64
C ASN A 128 -9.84 -12.28 -19.67
N ALA A 129 -10.66 -12.86 -20.53
CA ALA A 129 -10.65 -14.29 -20.80
C ALA A 129 -11.08 -14.60 -22.24
N ILE A 130 -10.68 -15.76 -22.75
CA ILE A 130 -11.04 -16.20 -24.11
C ILE A 130 -12.54 -16.51 -24.18
N GLU A 131 -13.08 -17.01 -23.08
CA GLU A 131 -14.41 -17.59 -22.97
C GLU A 131 -15.51 -16.55 -22.71
N GLY A 132 -15.15 -15.30 -22.37
CA GLY A 132 -16.11 -14.22 -22.09
C GLY A 132 -15.46 -12.97 -21.49
N GLY A 133 -16.13 -11.82 -21.62
CA GLY A 133 -15.67 -10.55 -21.02
C GLY A 133 -15.89 -10.50 -19.52
N ALA A 134 -15.17 -9.59 -18.85
CA ALA A 134 -15.38 -9.27 -17.45
C ALA A 134 -15.71 -7.79 -17.29
N LEU A 135 -16.62 -7.47 -16.37
CA LEU A 135 -16.99 -6.10 -16.04
C LEU A 135 -16.96 -5.93 -14.52
N LEU A 136 -16.34 -4.86 -14.06
CA LEU A 136 -16.41 -4.39 -12.68
C LEU A 136 -16.86 -2.93 -12.70
N THR A 137 -18.02 -2.65 -12.14
CA THR A 137 -18.54 -1.29 -11.94
C THR A 137 -18.59 -0.95 -10.46
N ALA A 138 -18.19 0.27 -10.10
CA ALA A 138 -18.48 0.82 -8.78
C ALA A 138 -18.63 2.34 -8.71
N ASP A 139 -19.47 2.87 -7.82
CA ASP A 139 -19.56 4.33 -7.65
C ASP A 139 -18.32 4.86 -6.91
N SER A 140 -17.79 4.09 -5.96
CA SER A 140 -16.58 4.47 -5.24
C SER A 140 -15.74 3.29 -4.77
N LEU A 141 -14.42 3.48 -4.75
CA LEU A 141 -13.43 2.56 -4.24
C LEU A 141 -12.48 3.28 -3.28
N LEU A 142 -12.43 2.83 -2.02
CA LEU A 142 -11.40 3.15 -1.05
C LEU A 142 -10.53 1.91 -0.84
N ALA A 143 -9.23 2.00 -1.15
CA ALA A 143 -8.27 0.91 -0.98
C ALA A 143 -7.07 1.37 -0.14
N GLN A 144 -6.87 0.73 1.01
CA GLN A 144 -5.82 1.12 1.98
C GLN A 144 -4.94 -0.07 2.37
N ALA A 145 -3.67 0.01 2.03
CA ALA A 145 -2.64 -0.97 2.37
C ALA A 145 -1.55 -0.32 3.23
N THR A 146 -1.92 0.09 4.45
CA THR A 146 -1.06 0.90 5.33
C THR A 146 -0.23 0.02 6.27
N ALA A 147 1.00 0.44 6.56
CA ALA A 147 1.87 -0.21 7.53
C ALA A 147 2.34 0.75 8.62
N LEU A 148 2.33 0.27 9.86
CA LEU A 148 2.87 0.98 11.02
C LEU A 148 3.87 0.07 11.75
N GLY A 149 5.07 0.58 12.01
CA GLY A 149 6.01 -0.05 12.93
C GLY A 149 5.56 0.20 14.37
N GLY A 150 5.75 -0.78 15.26
CA GLY A 150 5.45 -0.60 16.68
C GLY A 150 6.49 0.28 17.36
N GLY A 151 6.13 0.97 18.45
CA GLY A 151 7.06 1.78 19.22
C GLY A 151 8.13 0.95 19.93
N GLY A 152 9.30 1.55 20.13
CA GLY A 152 10.33 1.02 21.02
C GLY A 152 9.93 1.20 22.49
N GLY A 153 10.22 0.21 23.32
CA GLY A 153 9.96 0.25 24.76
C GLY A 153 10.86 1.25 25.48
N ASN A 154 10.29 1.92 26.47
CA ASN A 154 11.05 2.80 27.36
C ASN A 154 11.93 1.97 28.31
N ILE A 155 13.11 2.49 28.66
CA ILE A 155 14.05 1.86 29.58
C ILE A 155 14.45 2.80 30.71
N PHE A 156 14.49 2.27 31.94
CA PHE A 156 14.85 3.00 33.16
C PHE A 156 16.24 2.64 33.72
N ASP A 157 16.99 1.80 33.00
CA ASP A 157 18.39 1.52 33.33
C ASP A 157 19.26 2.72 32.94
N PRO A 158 20.03 3.31 33.87
CA PRO A 158 20.89 4.46 33.60
C PRO A 158 22.02 4.20 32.60
N ASN A 159 22.33 2.94 32.30
CA ASN A 159 23.40 2.59 31.38
C ASN A 159 22.89 2.04 30.05
N ALA A 160 21.59 2.12 29.78
CA ALA A 160 20.99 1.58 28.57
C ALA A 160 20.44 2.67 27.66
N VAL A 161 20.70 2.50 26.36
CA VAL A 161 20.10 3.30 25.29
C VAL A 161 18.62 2.95 25.11
N GLY A 162 17.85 3.90 24.60
CA GLY A 162 16.43 3.70 24.30
C GLY A 162 16.24 2.66 23.21
N ALA A 163 15.12 1.95 23.25
CA ALA A 163 14.85 0.90 22.29
C ALA A 163 14.57 1.45 20.88
N VAL A 164 14.92 0.68 19.86
CA VAL A 164 14.64 1.09 18.47
C VAL A 164 13.15 0.88 18.15
N GLY A 165 12.57 1.84 17.42
CA GLY A 165 11.23 1.74 16.87
C GLY A 165 11.14 0.72 15.73
N GLY A 166 9.98 0.13 15.54
CA GLY A 166 9.71 -0.91 14.55
C GLY A 166 9.74 -0.39 13.11
N ILE A 167 10.13 -1.26 12.18
CA ILE A 167 10.14 -0.96 10.74
C ILE A 167 8.71 -1.00 10.18
N ALA A 168 8.41 -0.16 9.19
CA ALA A 168 7.17 -0.20 8.41
C ALA A 168 7.43 -0.37 6.91
N GLU A 169 6.75 -1.32 6.28
CA GLU A 169 6.73 -1.53 4.82
C GLU A 169 5.30 -1.43 4.31
N GLY A 170 4.98 -0.41 3.52
CA GLY A 170 3.66 -0.22 2.91
C GLY A 170 3.28 -1.38 2.01
N GLY A 171 1.98 -1.62 1.84
CA GLY A 171 1.48 -2.73 1.05
C GLY A 171 1.35 -2.42 -0.44
N GLU A 172 0.54 -3.21 -1.14
CA GLU A 172 0.31 -3.08 -2.57
C GLU A 172 -1.17 -2.86 -2.87
N VAL A 173 -1.49 -1.94 -3.77
CA VAL A 173 -2.84 -1.70 -4.27
C VAL A 173 -2.81 -1.74 -5.80
N SER A 174 -3.56 -2.66 -6.40
CA SER A 174 -3.65 -2.84 -7.85
C SER A 174 -5.10 -2.76 -8.32
N VAL A 175 -5.41 -1.84 -9.23
CA VAL A 175 -6.78 -1.62 -9.76
C VAL A 175 -6.78 -1.63 -11.28
N PHE A 176 -7.19 -2.74 -11.90
CA PHE A 176 -7.00 -2.93 -13.33
C PHE A 176 -8.21 -3.51 -14.07
N GLY A 177 -8.49 -2.93 -15.24
CA GLY A 177 -9.08 -3.66 -16.36
C GLY A 177 -8.01 -4.44 -17.12
N SER A 178 -8.42 -5.29 -18.06
CA SER A 178 -7.51 -6.05 -18.93
C SER A 178 -7.82 -5.80 -20.40
N ALA A 179 -6.84 -5.37 -21.19
CA ALA A 179 -7.02 -4.87 -22.56
C ALA A 179 -7.82 -5.78 -23.51
N GLY A 180 -7.77 -7.11 -23.35
CA GLY A 180 -8.58 -8.01 -24.16
C GLY A 180 -10.09 -7.73 -24.09
N ASN A 181 -10.73 -8.07 -22.98
CA ASN A 181 -12.17 -7.87 -22.76
C ASN A 181 -12.52 -7.71 -21.27
N GLY A 182 -11.57 -7.22 -20.47
CA GLY A 182 -11.80 -6.84 -19.08
C GLY A 182 -12.06 -5.34 -18.98
N GLN A 183 -13.22 -4.96 -18.47
CA GLN A 183 -13.65 -3.57 -18.33
C GLN A 183 -13.79 -3.20 -16.85
N ILE A 184 -13.28 -2.04 -16.49
CA ILE A 184 -13.48 -1.44 -15.18
C ILE A 184 -14.05 -0.03 -15.35
N ASP A 185 -15.09 0.30 -14.58
CA ASP A 185 -15.71 1.63 -14.55
C ASP A 185 -15.95 2.03 -13.09
N ILE A 186 -15.19 3.00 -12.59
CA ILE A 186 -15.30 3.44 -11.20
C ILE A 186 -15.34 4.96 -11.10
N GLU A 187 -16.39 5.54 -10.54
CA GLU A 187 -16.57 7.00 -10.52
C GLU A 187 -15.59 7.71 -9.56
N ALA A 188 -15.22 7.12 -8.42
CA ALA A 188 -14.25 7.71 -7.49
C ALA A 188 -13.27 6.69 -6.91
N LEU A 189 -11.96 6.98 -7.00
CA LEU A 189 -10.89 6.14 -6.44
C LEU A 189 -10.07 6.92 -5.41
N ASN A 190 -9.93 6.33 -4.22
CA ASN A 190 -8.97 6.75 -3.22
C ASN A 190 -8.10 5.56 -2.82
N LEU A 191 -6.85 5.60 -3.27
CA LEU A 191 -5.88 4.51 -3.14
C LEU A 191 -4.71 4.99 -2.27
N SER A 192 -4.35 4.20 -1.26
CA SER A 192 -3.21 4.53 -0.40
C SER A 192 -2.41 3.29 -0.01
N ALA A 193 -1.08 3.36 -0.16
CA ALA A 193 -0.13 2.34 0.27
C ALA A 193 0.97 3.00 1.12
N ASN A 194 0.61 3.45 2.32
CA ASN A 194 1.47 4.27 3.16
C ASN A 194 2.24 3.45 4.20
N ALA A 195 3.37 3.97 4.66
CA ALA A 195 4.16 3.39 5.74
C ALA A 195 4.57 4.45 6.77
N THR A 196 4.55 4.11 8.06
CA THR A 196 5.06 4.97 9.14
C THR A 196 5.87 4.14 10.12
N GLY A 197 7.15 4.47 10.28
CA GLY A 197 8.04 3.78 11.21
C GLY A 197 7.63 4.03 12.66
N GLY A 198 7.90 3.06 13.54
CA GLY A 198 7.60 3.19 14.96
C GLY A 198 8.49 4.22 15.64
N THR A 199 8.02 4.85 16.70
CA THR A 199 8.84 5.80 17.48
C THR A 199 9.94 5.07 18.24
N GLY A 200 11.09 5.69 18.40
CA GLY A 200 12.13 5.21 19.31
C GLY A 200 11.67 5.29 20.77
N GLY A 201 12.13 4.35 21.59
CA GLY A 201 11.86 4.30 23.02
C GLY A 201 12.64 5.36 23.80
N THR A 202 12.08 5.78 24.93
CA THR A 202 12.75 6.75 25.83
C THR A 202 13.82 6.05 26.67
N ALA A 203 14.97 6.71 26.83
CA ALA A 203 15.99 6.36 27.83
C ALA A 203 15.99 7.38 28.97
N VAL A 204 16.41 7.00 30.18
CA VAL A 204 16.45 7.96 31.30
C VAL A 204 17.73 8.81 31.29
N PHE A 205 18.90 8.24 31.01
CA PHE A 205 20.17 8.95 31.20
C PHE A 205 21.02 9.05 29.93
N ASP A 206 21.03 8.05 29.06
CA ASP A 206 21.95 8.00 27.92
C ASP A 206 21.34 8.59 26.63
N VAL A 207 21.32 7.82 25.53
CA VAL A 207 20.79 8.21 24.23
C VAL A 207 19.37 7.64 24.04
N GLY A 208 18.46 8.46 23.53
CA GLY A 208 17.12 8.02 23.16
C GLY A 208 17.13 6.98 22.04
N GLY A 209 16.06 6.20 21.91
CA GLY A 209 15.98 5.14 20.91
C GLY A 209 15.87 5.68 19.49
N THR A 210 16.44 4.99 18.51
CA THR A 210 16.29 5.37 17.10
C THR A 210 14.86 5.14 16.62
N GLY A 211 14.30 6.08 15.85
CA GLY A 211 13.03 5.89 15.17
C GLY A 211 13.10 4.82 14.09
N GLY A 212 11.97 4.16 13.83
CA GLY A 212 11.84 3.08 12.87
C GLY A 212 11.96 3.55 11.42
N LEU A 213 12.56 2.71 10.57
CA LEU A 213 12.57 2.90 9.12
C LEU A 213 11.14 2.77 8.55
N ALA A 214 10.80 3.61 7.57
CA ALA A 214 9.60 3.42 6.76
C ALA A 214 9.94 3.30 5.27
N THR A 215 9.34 2.32 4.61
CA THR A 215 9.36 2.15 3.16
C THR A 215 7.93 2.19 2.64
N GLY A 216 7.60 3.15 1.79
CA GLY A 216 6.26 3.29 1.22
C GLY A 216 5.93 2.11 0.31
N GLY A 217 4.62 1.84 0.13
CA GLY A 217 4.14 0.73 -0.67
C GLY A 217 4.04 1.05 -2.16
N SER A 218 3.22 0.28 -2.88
CA SER A 218 2.95 0.53 -4.29
C SER A 218 1.45 0.68 -4.58
N VAL A 219 1.12 1.63 -5.45
CA VAL A 219 -0.21 1.78 -6.03
C VAL A 219 -0.09 1.69 -7.54
N GLN A 220 -0.89 0.84 -8.16
CA GLN A 220 -0.95 0.71 -9.61
C GLN A 220 -2.40 0.67 -10.08
N LEU A 221 -2.68 1.33 -11.19
CA LEU A 221 -4.03 1.39 -11.73
C LEU A 221 -4.06 1.60 -13.24
N GLY A 222 -5.18 1.24 -13.86
CA GLY A 222 -5.47 1.48 -15.26
C GLY A 222 -5.82 0.22 -16.03
N LEU A 223 -5.14 -0.02 -17.13
CA LEU A 223 -5.38 -1.15 -18.02
C LEU A 223 -4.12 -1.98 -18.18
N ALA A 224 -4.19 -3.26 -17.79
CA ALA A 224 -3.11 -4.23 -17.93
C ALA A 224 -3.22 -5.02 -19.25
N SER A 225 -2.11 -5.63 -19.69
CA SER A 225 -2.07 -6.38 -20.97
C SER A 225 -3.05 -7.54 -21.05
N GLY A 226 -3.23 -8.27 -19.93
CA GLY A 226 -4.01 -9.51 -19.89
C GLY A 226 -3.47 -10.64 -20.78
N ILE A 227 -4.21 -11.75 -20.84
CA ILE A 227 -3.93 -12.88 -21.75
C ILE A 227 -4.24 -12.54 -23.21
N ASP A 228 -3.70 -13.27 -24.17
CA ASP A 228 -4.10 -13.11 -25.58
C ASP A 228 -5.55 -13.61 -25.80
N THR A 229 -6.44 -12.70 -26.21
CA THR A 229 -7.86 -12.97 -26.51
C THR A 229 -8.15 -12.96 -28.02
N GLY A 230 -7.11 -13.06 -28.85
CA GLY A 230 -7.22 -12.94 -30.31
C GLY A 230 -7.63 -11.54 -30.73
N ALA A 231 -8.58 -11.44 -31.68
CA ALA A 231 -9.04 -10.16 -32.22
C ALA A 231 -9.90 -9.33 -31.24
N VAL A 232 -10.27 -9.89 -30.08
CA VAL A 232 -11.08 -9.17 -29.08
C VAL A 232 -10.21 -8.16 -28.34
N ASN A 233 -10.52 -6.88 -28.51
CA ASN A 233 -9.88 -5.73 -27.85
C ASN A 233 -10.93 -4.70 -27.41
N SER A 234 -11.78 -5.12 -26.49
CA SER A 234 -12.84 -4.30 -25.87
C SER A 234 -12.53 -3.93 -24.43
N GLY A 235 -11.36 -4.32 -23.91
CA GLY A 235 -10.95 -3.98 -22.55
C GLY A 235 -10.69 -2.48 -22.42
N SER A 236 -11.14 -1.93 -21.30
CA SER A 236 -11.04 -0.51 -21.00
C SER A 236 -11.00 -0.27 -19.50
N ALA A 237 -10.48 0.90 -19.12
CA ALA A 237 -10.61 1.40 -17.76
C ALA A 237 -11.15 2.83 -17.79
N ARG A 238 -12.24 3.08 -17.08
CA ARG A 238 -12.81 4.41 -16.90
C ARG A 238 -12.81 4.73 -15.41
N PHE A 239 -12.28 5.90 -15.09
CA PHE A 239 -12.27 6.42 -13.73
C PHE A 239 -12.84 7.84 -13.73
N GLY A 240 -13.68 8.19 -12.76
CA GLY A 240 -14.15 9.58 -12.62
C GLY A 240 -13.05 10.46 -12.04
N THR A 241 -12.81 10.38 -10.73
CA THR A 241 -11.70 11.07 -10.03
C THR A 241 -10.76 10.05 -9.38
N VAL A 242 -9.45 10.29 -9.44
CA VAL A 242 -8.43 9.46 -8.78
C VAL A 242 -7.59 10.27 -7.81
N THR A 243 -7.46 9.76 -6.59
CA THR A 243 -6.43 10.15 -5.62
C THR A 243 -5.62 8.91 -5.26
N ALA A 244 -4.34 8.89 -5.61
CA ALA A 244 -3.46 7.76 -5.35
C ALA A 244 -2.21 8.20 -4.60
N THR A 245 -1.91 7.55 -3.47
CA THR A 245 -0.80 7.93 -2.59
C THR A 245 0.04 6.72 -2.18
N ALA A 246 1.36 6.86 -2.22
CA ALA A 246 2.29 5.85 -1.73
C ALA A 246 3.44 6.54 -0.96
N SER A 247 3.17 6.87 0.31
CA SER A 247 4.07 7.69 1.12
C SER A 247 4.76 6.92 2.24
N ALA A 248 5.91 7.41 2.67
CA ALA A 248 6.68 6.88 3.79
C ALA A 248 7.04 7.97 4.79
N ASN A 249 6.82 7.71 6.07
CA ASN A 249 7.21 8.59 7.17
C ASN A 249 8.12 7.83 8.13
N GLY A 250 9.38 8.25 8.26
CA GLY A 250 10.28 7.68 9.25
C GLY A 250 9.77 7.93 10.66
N GLY A 251 9.99 6.98 11.57
CA GLY A 251 9.58 7.11 12.96
C GLY A 251 10.36 8.19 13.69
N GLU A 252 9.76 8.82 14.69
CA GLU A 252 10.47 9.81 15.51
C GLU A 252 11.52 9.13 16.39
N GLY A 253 12.63 9.81 16.67
CA GLY A 253 13.58 9.37 17.68
C GLY A 253 13.01 9.50 19.10
N GLY A 254 13.40 8.60 19.99
CA GLY A 254 13.01 8.61 21.40
C GLY A 254 13.71 9.70 22.20
N SER A 255 13.13 10.07 23.35
CA SER A 255 13.71 11.05 24.27
C SER A 255 14.78 10.45 25.20
N ALA A 256 15.62 11.31 25.78
CA ALA A 256 16.57 11.01 26.85
C ALA A 256 17.01 12.27 27.63
N GLU A 257 17.91 12.14 28.61
CA GLU A 257 18.48 13.28 29.35
C GLU A 257 19.67 13.93 28.60
N ILE A 258 20.54 13.12 27.99
CA ILE A 258 21.77 13.60 27.34
C ILE A 258 21.53 13.96 25.86
N VAL A 259 21.18 12.97 25.03
CA VAL A 259 20.98 13.16 23.57
C VAL A 259 19.73 12.39 23.12
N GLY A 260 18.88 13.03 22.32
CA GLY A 260 17.72 12.37 21.74
C GLY A 260 18.10 11.32 20.72
N GLY A 261 17.23 10.33 20.51
CA GLY A 261 17.45 9.32 19.48
C GLY A 261 17.38 9.91 18.07
N THR A 262 18.10 9.30 17.13
CA THR A 262 18.02 9.67 15.71
C THR A 262 16.64 9.35 15.15
N GLY A 263 16.10 10.23 14.31
CA GLY A 263 14.88 9.96 13.56
C GLY A 263 15.06 8.86 12.52
N GLY A 264 14.00 8.11 12.26
CA GLY A 264 13.99 7.01 11.30
C GLY A 264 14.12 7.50 9.86
N MET A 265 14.81 6.72 9.02
CA MET A 265 14.86 6.99 7.58
C MET A 265 13.50 6.73 6.92
N ALA A 266 13.22 7.43 5.81
CA ALA A 266 12.07 7.19 4.95
C ALA A 266 12.49 6.92 3.50
N VAL A 267 11.96 5.86 2.92
CA VAL A 267 12.07 5.53 1.49
C VAL A 267 10.68 5.59 0.88
N GLY A 268 10.41 6.52 -0.03
CA GLY A 268 9.07 6.68 -0.59
C GLY A 268 8.67 5.51 -1.48
N GLY A 269 7.35 5.29 -1.55
CA GLY A 269 6.75 4.24 -2.35
C GLY A 269 6.67 4.61 -3.83
N GLY A 270 5.72 4.01 -4.53
CA GLY A 270 5.45 4.42 -5.90
C GLY A 270 4.00 4.29 -6.35
N VAL A 271 3.64 5.15 -7.30
CA VAL A 271 2.31 5.22 -7.91
C VAL A 271 2.46 5.11 -9.41
N THR A 272 1.76 4.17 -10.05
CA THR A 272 1.81 3.96 -11.51
C THR A 272 0.43 4.00 -12.12
N LEU A 273 0.20 4.96 -13.02
CA LEU A 273 -0.91 4.94 -13.97
C LEU A 273 -0.46 4.25 -15.26
N LEU A 274 -1.13 3.16 -15.61
CA LEU A 274 -0.77 2.33 -16.77
C LEU A 274 -1.93 2.27 -17.77
N ALA A 275 -1.68 2.71 -19.01
CA ALA A 275 -2.56 2.48 -20.15
C ALA A 275 -1.88 1.52 -21.12
N ARG A 276 -2.17 0.22 -21.00
CA ARG A 276 -1.56 -0.80 -21.85
C ARG A 276 -2.59 -1.41 -22.80
N GLY A 277 -2.38 -1.24 -24.10
CA GLY A 277 -3.11 -2.00 -25.12
C GLY A 277 -4.55 -1.58 -25.45
N GLY A 278 -5.12 -0.66 -24.68
CA GLY A 278 -6.46 -0.14 -24.87
C GLY A 278 -6.63 1.20 -24.17
N LEU A 279 -7.87 1.65 -24.08
CA LEU A 279 -8.21 2.98 -23.57
C LEU A 279 -8.31 3.00 -22.04
N VAL A 280 -7.61 3.96 -21.45
CA VAL A 280 -7.86 4.45 -20.10
C VAL A 280 -8.47 5.85 -20.19
N THR A 281 -9.55 6.10 -19.48
CA THR A 281 -10.22 7.41 -19.38
C THR A 281 -10.25 7.86 -17.92
N ILE A 282 -9.88 9.11 -17.67
CA ILE A 282 -10.01 9.79 -16.37
C ILE A 282 -10.81 11.09 -16.57
N ASP A 283 -12.05 11.11 -16.10
CA ASP A 283 -13.00 12.18 -16.46
C ASP A 283 -12.75 13.50 -15.73
N ASN A 284 -12.17 13.46 -14.53
CA ASN A 284 -11.97 14.62 -13.66
C ASN A 284 -10.49 14.81 -13.27
N PRO A 285 -10.08 16.01 -12.83
CA PRO A 285 -8.73 16.25 -12.31
C PRO A 285 -8.34 15.26 -11.22
N SER A 286 -7.16 14.66 -11.35
CA SER A 286 -6.72 13.56 -10.47
C SER A 286 -5.28 13.76 -9.98
N THR A 287 -4.97 13.20 -8.81
CA THR A 287 -3.67 13.35 -8.13
C THR A 287 -2.99 12.01 -7.85
N PHE A 288 -1.67 12.00 -8.03
CA PHE A 288 -0.82 10.84 -7.84
C PHE A 288 0.44 11.29 -7.08
N GLU A 289 0.66 10.72 -5.90
CA GLU A 289 1.68 11.21 -4.98
C GLU A 289 2.54 10.10 -4.41
N ALA A 290 3.86 10.30 -4.43
CA ALA A 290 4.82 9.43 -3.76
C ALA A 290 5.79 10.28 -2.92
N ASN A 291 5.58 10.29 -1.61
CA ASN A 291 6.32 11.15 -0.70
C ASN A 291 7.18 10.35 0.28
N ALA A 292 8.28 10.95 0.72
CA ALA A 292 9.14 10.44 1.77
C ALA A 292 9.46 11.56 2.74
N THR A 293 9.15 11.35 4.02
CA THR A 293 9.48 12.28 5.09
C THR A 293 10.29 11.56 6.16
N GLY A 294 11.54 11.96 6.36
CA GLY A 294 12.39 11.40 7.40
C GLY A 294 11.88 11.78 8.79
N GLY A 295 12.08 10.89 9.76
CA GLY A 295 11.64 11.10 11.13
C GLY A 295 12.41 12.22 11.82
N THR A 296 11.74 12.91 12.75
CA THR A 296 12.39 13.92 13.58
C THR A 296 13.32 13.26 14.60
N GLY A 297 14.45 13.89 14.91
CA GLY A 297 15.28 13.50 16.04
C GLY A 297 14.56 13.76 17.36
N GLY A 298 14.73 12.86 18.33
CA GLY A 298 14.07 12.92 19.63
C GLY A 298 14.45 14.16 20.45
N PHE A 299 13.51 14.64 21.27
CA PHE A 299 13.66 15.88 22.04
C PHE A 299 14.34 15.66 23.39
N THR A 300 15.39 16.45 23.68
CA THR A 300 16.13 16.51 24.97
C THR A 300 16.84 17.87 25.13
N ASN A 301 17.80 17.97 26.07
CA ASN A 301 18.81 19.04 26.13
C ASN A 301 19.64 19.19 24.84
N MET A 302 19.89 18.09 24.12
CA MET A 302 20.40 18.06 22.75
C MET A 302 19.51 17.17 21.87
N GLN A 303 18.87 17.75 20.85
CA GLN A 303 18.01 16.99 19.95
C GLN A 303 18.82 15.89 19.23
N GLY A 304 18.21 14.74 18.99
CA GLY A 304 18.79 13.74 18.08
C GLY A 304 18.93 14.26 16.65
N ASP A 305 19.65 13.53 15.81
CA ASP A 305 19.72 13.83 14.37
C ASP A 305 18.40 13.46 13.68
N GLY A 306 18.08 14.17 12.60
CA GLY A 306 16.92 13.88 11.76
C GLY A 306 17.17 12.71 10.82
N GLY A 307 16.12 11.95 10.51
CA GLY A 307 16.17 10.85 9.56
C GLY A 307 16.25 11.34 8.11
N SER A 308 16.99 10.64 7.25
CA SER A 308 17.04 10.95 5.81
C SER A 308 15.76 10.53 5.09
N ALA A 309 15.48 11.19 3.96
CA ALA A 309 14.38 10.85 3.06
C ALA A 309 14.86 10.63 1.63
N VAL A 310 14.37 9.56 0.99
CA VAL A 310 14.76 9.18 -0.37
C VAL A 310 13.55 8.81 -1.22
N ILE A 311 13.50 9.30 -2.46
CA ILE A 311 12.63 8.77 -3.52
C ILE A 311 13.49 8.10 -4.60
N SER A 312 13.14 6.86 -4.96
CA SER A 312 13.71 6.13 -6.10
C SER A 312 15.23 5.89 -6.01
N ASN A 313 15.73 5.17 -5.01
CA ASN A 313 17.17 4.91 -4.86
C ASN A 313 17.80 3.97 -5.93
N VAL A 314 17.01 3.34 -6.81
CA VAL A 314 17.50 2.41 -7.85
C VAL A 314 17.12 2.89 -9.25
N ALA A 315 18.08 2.87 -10.18
CA ALA A 315 17.84 3.04 -11.60
C ALA A 315 17.33 1.70 -12.19
N GLY A 316 16.10 1.66 -12.67
CA GLY A 316 15.52 0.48 -13.33
C GLY A 316 14.02 0.60 -13.56
N GLU A 317 13.50 0.07 -14.68
CA GLU A 317 12.08 0.17 -15.02
C GLU A 317 11.18 -0.69 -14.11
N GLU A 318 11.76 -1.73 -13.48
CA GLU A 318 11.03 -2.77 -12.75
C GLU A 318 10.60 -2.38 -11.33
N PHE A 319 11.23 -1.37 -10.71
CA PHE A 319 10.86 -0.93 -9.35
C PHE A 319 9.84 0.20 -9.39
N ILE A 320 8.68 0.01 -8.76
CA ILE A 320 7.65 1.06 -8.60
C ILE A 320 8.06 1.97 -7.46
N SER A 321 8.88 2.98 -7.76
CA SER A 321 9.20 4.08 -6.86
C SER A 321 8.98 5.42 -7.57
N GLY A 322 8.55 6.42 -6.82
CA GLY A 322 8.12 7.69 -7.37
C GLY A 322 6.79 7.56 -8.12
N VAL A 323 6.51 8.52 -9.00
CA VAL A 323 5.23 8.57 -9.72
C VAL A 323 5.45 8.35 -11.22
N LYS A 324 4.71 7.40 -11.80
CA LYS A 324 4.89 6.97 -13.18
C LYS A 324 3.56 7.01 -13.96
N LEU A 325 3.63 7.53 -15.19
CA LEU A 325 2.61 7.36 -16.21
C LEU A 325 3.21 6.56 -17.38
N LEU A 326 2.63 5.41 -17.67
CA LEU A 326 3.08 4.50 -18.72
C LEU A 326 1.95 4.27 -19.74
N VAL A 327 2.18 4.64 -20.99
CA VAL A 327 1.29 4.32 -22.12
C VAL A 327 2.06 3.41 -23.07
N THR A 328 1.64 2.14 -23.16
CA THR A 328 2.40 1.11 -23.89
C THR A 328 1.51 0.16 -24.68
N ASN A 329 2.12 -0.62 -25.58
CA ASN A 329 1.43 -1.72 -26.25
C ASN A 329 1.24 -2.93 -25.34
N ARG A 330 0.34 -3.84 -25.73
CA ARG A 330 0.25 -5.18 -25.11
C ARG A 330 1.53 -5.97 -25.35
N PHE A 331 1.89 -6.81 -24.38
CA PHE A 331 3.05 -7.68 -24.52
C PHE A 331 2.86 -8.75 -25.59
N ASN A 332 1.68 -9.38 -25.61
CA ASN A 332 1.40 -10.49 -26.52
C ASN A 332 0.83 -10.04 -27.86
N GLN A 333 0.49 -8.75 -28.00
CA GLN A 333 -0.12 -8.18 -29.21
C GLN A 333 0.36 -6.74 -29.41
N VAL A 334 1.62 -6.59 -29.83
CA VAL A 334 2.30 -5.29 -29.94
C VAL A 334 1.59 -4.29 -30.87
N GLY A 335 0.76 -4.78 -31.80
CA GLY A 335 -0.08 -3.92 -32.64
C GLY A 335 -1.23 -3.22 -31.90
N GLN A 336 -1.58 -3.67 -30.69
CA GLN A 336 -2.60 -3.05 -29.85
C GLN A 336 -1.94 -2.06 -28.89
N ARG A 337 -2.14 -0.77 -29.18
CA ARG A 337 -1.54 0.35 -28.45
C ARG A 337 -2.42 0.81 -27.31
N GLY A 338 -1.78 1.20 -26.21
CA GLY A 338 -2.47 1.91 -25.13
C GLY A 338 -2.84 3.33 -25.55
N SER A 339 -3.92 3.84 -24.98
CA SER A 339 -4.31 5.25 -25.09
C SER A 339 -4.83 5.76 -23.75
N LEU A 340 -4.60 7.04 -23.49
CA LEU A 340 -5.06 7.72 -22.28
C LEU A 340 -5.80 8.99 -22.67
N ASN A 341 -7.01 9.16 -22.13
CA ASN A 341 -7.77 10.41 -22.17
C ASN A 341 -7.97 10.89 -20.73
N ALA A 342 -7.55 12.10 -20.39
CA ALA A 342 -7.66 12.63 -19.03
C ALA A 342 -7.98 14.13 -19.02
N ALA A 343 -8.89 14.55 -18.14
CA ALA A 343 -9.21 15.97 -17.96
C ALA A 343 -8.09 16.78 -17.29
N GLY A 344 -7.31 16.14 -16.39
CA GLY A 344 -6.14 16.73 -15.76
C GLY A 344 -5.45 15.76 -14.80
N LEU A 345 -4.11 15.75 -14.80
CA LEU A 345 -3.31 14.85 -13.96
C LEU A 345 -2.22 15.64 -13.25
N SER A 346 -2.14 15.49 -11.93
CA SER A 346 -1.05 16.03 -11.12
C SER A 346 -0.21 14.89 -10.56
N PHE A 347 1.09 14.91 -10.85
CA PHE A 347 2.05 13.93 -10.35
C PHE A 347 3.04 14.64 -9.43
N THR A 348 3.08 14.24 -8.16
CA THR A 348 3.96 14.84 -7.15
C THR A 348 4.85 13.78 -6.52
N ALA A 349 6.15 14.05 -6.47
CA ALA A 349 7.07 13.27 -5.65
C ALA A 349 7.90 14.23 -4.80
N ALA A 350 7.98 13.97 -3.50
CA ALA A 350 8.69 14.82 -2.56
C ALA A 350 9.55 13.99 -1.60
N ALA A 351 10.78 14.44 -1.37
CA ALA A 351 11.64 13.95 -0.29
C ALA A 351 11.92 15.08 0.69
N THR A 352 11.64 14.88 1.98
CA THR A 352 11.88 15.86 3.04
C THR A 352 12.59 15.19 4.20
N GLY A 353 13.83 15.60 4.47
CA GLY A 353 14.61 15.08 5.59
C GLY A 353 14.01 15.53 6.90
N GLY A 354 14.14 14.70 7.92
CA GLY A 354 13.69 15.02 9.27
C GLY A 354 14.54 16.12 9.90
N SER A 355 13.95 16.86 10.83
CA SER A 355 14.67 17.85 11.63
C SER A 355 15.48 17.19 12.75
N GLY A 356 16.62 17.78 13.10
CA GLY A 356 17.42 17.37 14.26
C GLY A 356 18.61 18.29 14.50
N THR A 357 19.52 17.91 15.40
CA THR A 357 20.80 18.63 15.56
C THR A 357 21.57 18.67 14.25
N VAL A 358 21.64 17.53 13.56
CA VAL A 358 21.89 17.46 12.11
C VAL A 358 20.58 17.10 11.41
N ASN A 359 20.15 17.93 10.46
CA ASN A 359 18.99 17.60 9.63
C ASN A 359 19.29 16.40 8.72
N GLY A 360 18.28 15.55 8.52
CA GLY A 360 18.37 14.43 7.61
C GLY A 360 18.57 14.87 6.17
N THR A 361 19.28 14.06 5.38
CA THR A 361 19.50 14.34 3.97
C THR A 361 18.25 14.06 3.13
N THR A 362 18.12 14.78 2.01
CA THR A 362 17.09 14.53 0.99
C THR A 362 17.73 14.06 -0.30
N SER A 363 17.15 13.05 -0.93
CA SER A 363 17.55 12.66 -2.27
C SER A 363 16.38 12.16 -3.12
N MET A 364 16.41 12.50 -4.41
CA MET A 364 15.46 12.02 -5.41
C MET A 364 16.28 11.63 -6.65
N ALA A 365 16.15 10.39 -7.12
CA ALA A 365 16.83 9.99 -8.35
C ALA A 365 16.09 10.44 -9.62
N GLN A 366 16.76 10.29 -10.77
CA GLN A 366 16.32 10.75 -12.10
C GLN A 366 15.01 10.13 -12.63
N SER A 367 14.32 9.28 -11.85
CA SER A 367 13.02 8.67 -12.21
C SER A 367 11.95 8.82 -11.14
N ALA A 368 12.11 9.76 -10.20
CA ALA A 368 11.10 10.06 -9.18
C ALA A 368 9.75 10.51 -9.76
N ILE A 369 9.77 11.14 -10.94
CA ILE A 369 8.58 11.35 -11.78
C ILE A 369 8.93 10.91 -13.21
N ARG A 370 8.11 10.06 -13.81
CA ARG A 370 8.33 9.57 -15.19
C ARG A 370 7.04 9.54 -15.99
N VAL A 371 7.10 10.06 -17.21
CA VAL A 371 6.10 9.84 -18.25
C VAL A 371 6.76 9.10 -19.40
N GLN A 372 6.21 7.95 -19.77
CA GLN A 372 6.71 7.13 -20.88
C GLN A 372 5.57 6.77 -21.81
N ILE A 373 5.77 7.04 -23.09
CA ILE A 373 4.92 6.61 -24.18
C ILE A 373 5.81 5.74 -25.07
N ALA A 374 5.58 4.42 -25.03
CA ALA A 374 6.36 3.45 -25.79
C ALA A 374 5.45 2.74 -26.79
N ASN A 375 5.81 2.86 -28.08
CA ASN A 375 5.10 2.27 -29.21
C ASN A 375 5.91 1.12 -29.83
#